data_AF-A0A945SKW6-F1
#
_entry.id   AF-A0A945SKW6-F1
#
_cell.length_a   1.000
_cell.length_b   1.000
_cell.length_c   1.000
_cell.angle_alpha   90.00
_cell.angle_beta   90.00
_cell.angle_gamma   90.00
#
_symmetry.space_group_name_H-M   'P 1'
#
loop_
_entity.id
_entity.type
_entity.pdbx_description
1 polymer ?
#
loop_
_entity_poly.entity_id
_entity_poly.type
_entity_poly.pdbx_seq_one_letter_code
_entity_poly.pdbx_strand_id
1 'polypeptide(L)'
;MSAKFPIYRDANTLLIQIEQAVRGFPRYHKYTIGTELRTQAMRVVRLLSRAIKQSDGRHTWVKRAHDAVDDLKIQIQLAKELKAFHSFRQYQQIAELSFGVSRQAMGWQNKLQRTPSEKRGQGRNGVQP
;
A
#
# COMPACT_ATOMS: atom_id res chain seq x y z
N MET A 1 8.47 -9.19 12.12
CA MET A 1 8.14 -8.69 10.76
C MET A 1 8.12 -7.16 10.68
N SER A 2 7.42 -6.47 11.58
CA SER A 2 7.18 -5.00 11.53
C SER A 2 8.45 -4.13 11.54
N ALA A 3 9.45 -4.42 12.38
CA ALA A 3 10.66 -3.59 12.51
C ALA A 3 11.55 -3.55 11.25
N LYS A 4 11.55 -4.62 10.44
CA LYS A 4 12.41 -4.74 9.24
C LYS A 4 11.79 -4.11 7.98
N PHE A 5 10.47 -3.87 7.98
CA PHE A 5 9.73 -3.37 6.82
C PHE A 5 8.75 -2.27 7.24
N PRO A 6 9.18 -0.99 7.26
CA PRO A 6 8.33 0.15 7.65
C PRO A 6 7.00 0.19 6.89
N ILE A 7 7.01 -0.13 5.60
CA ILE A 7 5.80 -0.20 4.77
C ILE A 7 4.76 -1.18 5.29
N TYR A 8 5.20 -2.33 5.82
CA TYR A 8 4.29 -3.34 6.38
C TYR A 8 3.70 -2.87 7.71
N ARG A 9 4.52 -2.21 8.55
CA ARG A 9 4.02 -1.58 9.79
C ARG A 9 2.93 -0.57 9.47
N ASP A 10 3.22 0.37 8.58
CA ASP A 10 2.32 1.49 8.27
C ASP A 10 1.03 0.99 7.57
N ALA A 11 1.13 -0.03 6.71
CA ALA A 11 -0.04 -0.67 6.11
C ALA A 11 -0.92 -1.41 7.14
N ASN A 12 -0.34 -2.03 8.18
CA ASN A 12 -1.13 -2.61 9.26
C ASN A 12 -1.80 -1.54 10.12
N THR A 13 -1.09 -0.45 10.43
CA THR A 13 -1.69 0.71 11.10
C THR A 13 -2.87 1.25 10.28
N LEU A 14 -2.73 1.34 8.95
CA LEU A 14 -3.79 1.77 8.05
C LEU A 14 -5.00 0.83 8.10
N LEU A 15 -4.78 -0.47 8.04
CA LEU A 15 -5.84 -1.48 8.18
C LEU A 15 -6.62 -1.31 9.48
N ILE A 16 -5.92 -1.18 10.61
CA ILE A 16 -6.54 -1.02 11.93
C ILE A 16 -7.35 0.28 12.00
N GLN A 17 -6.82 1.40 11.49
CA GLN A 17 -7.54 2.67 11.49
C GLN A 17 -8.80 2.62 10.60
N ILE A 18 -8.75 1.94 9.46
CA ILE A 18 -9.93 1.72 8.61
C ILE A 18 -10.98 0.89 9.34
N GLU A 19 -10.59 -0.21 9.99
CA GLU A 19 -11.53 -1.03 10.78
C GLU A 19 -12.25 -0.20 11.87
N GLN A 20 -11.49 0.63 12.59
CA GLN A 20 -12.01 1.53 13.61
C GLN A 20 -12.93 2.61 13.03
N ALA A 21 -12.56 3.22 11.90
CA ALA A 21 -13.40 4.22 11.24
C ALA A 21 -14.72 3.61 10.76
N VAL A 22 -14.68 2.47 10.07
CA VAL A 22 -15.88 1.85 9.52
C VAL A 22 -16.81 1.32 10.62
N ARG A 23 -16.30 1.00 11.82
CA ARG A 23 -17.16 0.71 12.99
C ARG A 23 -18.12 1.87 13.29
N GLY A 24 -17.69 3.12 13.09
CA GLY A 24 -18.46 4.33 13.30
C GLY A 24 -19.36 4.76 12.14
N PHE A 25 -19.26 4.11 10.97
CA PHE A 25 -20.04 4.51 9.79
C PHE A 25 -21.56 4.32 10.01
N PRO A 26 -22.40 5.18 9.41
CA PRO A 26 -23.84 4.93 9.32
C PRO A 26 -24.14 3.56 8.72
N ARG A 27 -25.23 2.91 9.16
CA ARG A 27 -25.57 1.53 8.78
C ARG A 27 -25.54 1.30 7.26
N TYR A 28 -26.08 2.25 6.49
CA TYR A 28 -26.11 2.20 5.03
C TYR A 28 -24.71 2.16 4.39
N HIS A 29 -23.78 3.00 4.87
CA HIS A 29 -22.41 3.04 4.34
C HIS A 29 -21.53 1.92 4.90
N LYS A 30 -21.82 1.45 6.11
CA LYS A 30 -21.02 0.42 6.81
C LYS A 30 -20.97 -0.90 6.04
N TYR A 31 -22.09 -1.30 5.43
CA TYR A 31 -22.20 -2.58 4.72
C TYR A 31 -21.93 -2.48 3.21
N THR A 32 -21.84 -1.26 2.67
CA THR A 32 -21.48 -0.98 1.28
C THR A 32 -20.00 -0.61 1.20
N ILE A 33 -19.68 0.69 1.11
CA ILE A 33 -18.30 1.21 1.01
C ILE A 33 -17.42 0.77 2.20
N GLY A 34 -18.01 0.59 3.37
CA GLY A 34 -17.30 0.08 4.54
C GLY A 34 -16.76 -1.34 4.38
N THR A 35 -17.48 -2.22 3.69
CA THR A 35 -17.03 -3.59 3.39
C THR A 35 -15.91 -3.58 2.36
N GLU A 36 -16.03 -2.73 1.34
CA GLU A 36 -15.02 -2.56 0.30
C GLU A 36 -13.69 -2.06 0.87
N LEU A 37 -13.73 -1.01 1.70
CA LEU A 37 -12.56 -0.45 2.39
C LEU A 37 -11.79 -1.50 3.19
N ARG A 38 -12.49 -2.30 4.01
CA ARG A 38 -11.87 -3.36 4.81
C ARG A 38 -11.23 -4.43 3.94
N THR A 39 -11.95 -4.87 2.92
CA THR A 39 -11.50 -5.91 1.99
C THR A 39 -10.23 -5.46 1.27
N GLN A 40 -10.22 -4.22 0.81
CA GLN A 40 -9.09 -3.64 0.09
C GLN A 40 -7.90 -3.35 1.01
N ALA A 41 -8.11 -2.83 2.21
CA ALA A 41 -7.05 -2.64 3.21
C ALA A 41 -6.38 -3.98 3.58
N MET A 42 -7.16 -5.04 3.79
CA MET A 42 -6.62 -6.38 4.04
C MET A 42 -5.87 -6.92 2.81
N ARG A 43 -6.34 -6.62 1.58
CA ARG A 43 -5.63 -6.99 0.34
C ARG A 43 -4.25 -6.35 0.28
N VAL A 44 -4.11 -5.07 0.61
CA VAL A 44 -2.81 -4.38 0.67
C VAL A 44 -1.85 -5.11 1.60
N VAL A 45 -2.26 -5.40 2.84
CA VAL A 45 -1.41 -6.09 3.83
C VAL A 45 -0.99 -7.48 3.34
N ARG A 46 -1.90 -8.25 2.74
CA ARG A 46 -1.60 -9.58 2.18
C ARG A 46 -0.59 -9.52 1.03
N LEU A 47 -0.72 -8.54 0.13
CA LEU A 47 0.20 -8.37 -0.99
C LEU A 47 1.60 -7.99 -0.50
N LEU A 48 1.71 -7.08 0.47
CA LEU A 48 2.98 -6.73 1.10
C LEU A 48 3.61 -7.92 1.83
N SER A 49 2.81 -8.72 2.55
CA SER A 49 3.28 -9.94 3.19
C SER A 49 3.90 -10.92 2.18
N ARG A 50 3.25 -11.11 1.02
CA ARG A 50 3.77 -11.93 -0.08
C ARG A 50 5.07 -11.37 -0.66
N ALA A 51 5.13 -10.06 -0.92
CA ALA A 51 6.33 -9.39 -1.40
C ALA A 51 7.54 -9.55 -0.45
N ILE A 52 7.29 -9.56 0.86
CA ILE A 52 8.33 -9.77 1.87
C ILE A 52 8.84 -11.21 1.84
N LYS A 53 7.93 -12.19 1.81
CA LYS A 53 8.26 -13.63 1.90
C LYS A 53 8.84 -14.20 0.60
N GLN A 54 8.35 -13.75 -0.55
CA GLN A 54 8.75 -14.26 -1.85
C GLN A 54 9.78 -13.31 -2.47
N SER A 55 11.03 -13.75 -2.56
CA SER A 55 12.08 -13.02 -3.27
C SER A 55 11.87 -13.06 -4.78
N ASP A 56 11.45 -14.21 -5.30
CA ASP A 56 11.06 -14.36 -6.70
C ASP A 56 9.69 -13.71 -6.95
N GLY A 57 9.57 -12.98 -8.06
CA GLY A 57 8.38 -12.20 -8.38
C GLY A 57 8.07 -11.05 -7.42
N ARG A 58 9.00 -10.67 -6.51
CA ARG A 58 8.82 -9.58 -5.54
C ARG A 58 8.35 -8.29 -6.20
N HIS A 59 8.94 -7.92 -7.33
CA HIS A 59 8.56 -6.73 -8.10
C HIS A 59 7.06 -6.74 -8.44
N THR A 60 6.53 -7.85 -8.91
CA THR A 60 5.11 -8.03 -9.24
C THR A 60 4.23 -7.86 -8.01
N TRP A 61 4.61 -8.43 -6.87
CA TRP A 61 3.84 -8.29 -5.63
C TRP A 61 3.85 -6.86 -5.09
N VAL A 62 4.99 -6.17 -5.14
CA VAL A 62 5.09 -4.76 -4.73
C VAL A 62 4.26 -3.87 -5.66
N LYS A 63 4.33 -4.08 -6.98
CA LYS A 63 3.49 -3.37 -7.95
C LYS A 63 2.01 -3.56 -7.64
N ARG A 64 1.56 -4.80 -7.47
CA ARG A 64 0.16 -5.11 -7.10
C ARG A 64 -0.24 -4.47 -5.77
N ALA A 65 0.68 -4.41 -4.80
CA ALA A 65 0.42 -3.74 -3.53
C ALA A 65 0.27 -2.23 -3.71
N HIS A 66 1.10 -1.60 -4.55
CA HIS A 66 0.99 -0.19 -4.90
C HIS A 66 -0.36 0.11 -5.56
N ASP A 67 -0.72 -0.64 -6.61
CA ASP A 67 -2.02 -0.50 -7.30
C ASP A 67 -3.19 -0.67 -6.31
N ALA A 68 -3.10 -1.65 -5.40
CA ALA A 68 -4.15 -1.87 -4.40
C ALA A 68 -4.27 -0.72 -3.38
N VAL A 69 -3.18 -0.01 -3.06
CA VAL A 69 -3.24 1.20 -2.21
C VAL A 69 -3.84 2.37 -3.01
N ASP A 70 -3.59 2.46 -4.31
CA ASP A 70 -4.19 3.47 -5.17
C ASP A 70 -5.72 3.31 -5.24
N ASP A 71 -6.21 2.09 -5.44
CA ASP A 71 -7.64 1.77 -5.34
C ASP A 71 -8.22 2.13 -3.96
N LEU A 72 -7.46 1.84 -2.88
CA LEU A 72 -7.90 2.14 -1.52
C LEU A 72 -8.07 3.65 -1.29
N LYS A 73 -7.19 4.48 -1.84
CA LYS A 73 -7.32 5.95 -1.78
C LYS A 73 -8.60 6.44 -2.43
N ILE A 74 -9.00 5.85 -3.57
CA ILE A 74 -10.26 6.18 -4.25
C ILE A 74 -11.45 5.87 -3.34
N GLN A 75 -11.46 4.70 -2.69
CA GLN A 75 -12.51 4.32 -1.74
C GLN A 75 -12.56 5.24 -0.51
N ILE A 76 -11.40 5.64 0.03
CA ILE A 76 -11.29 6.59 1.14
C ILE A 76 -11.90 7.94 0.73
N GLN A 77 -11.60 8.43 -0.47
CA GLN A 77 -12.18 9.67 -0.98
C GLN A 77 -13.70 9.56 -1.11
N LEU A 78 -14.21 8.47 -1.67
CA LEU A 78 -15.65 8.24 -1.80
C LEU A 78 -16.34 8.22 -0.44
N ALA A 79 -15.78 7.52 0.55
CA ALA A 79 -16.34 7.51 1.91
C ALA A 79 -16.38 8.91 2.55
N LYS A 80 -15.44 9.80 2.20
CA LYS A 80 -15.46 11.21 2.61
C LYS A 80 -16.55 12.00 1.90
N GLU A 81 -16.74 11.83 0.58
CA GLU A 81 -17.82 12.50 -0.15
C GLU A 81 -19.21 12.05 0.33
N LEU A 82 -19.35 10.78 0.70
CA LEU A 82 -20.55 10.23 1.34
C LEU A 82 -20.74 10.68 2.79
N LYS A 83 -19.83 11.48 3.35
CA LYS A 83 -19.83 11.92 4.75
C LYS A 83 -19.92 10.75 5.74
N ALA A 84 -19.31 9.61 5.39
CA ALA A 84 -19.38 8.40 6.20
C ALA A 84 -18.44 8.44 7.42
N PHE A 85 -17.32 9.16 7.32
CA PHE A 85 -16.39 9.36 8.43
C PHE A 85 -17.03 10.17 9.55
N HIS A 86 -16.67 9.85 10.80
CA HIS A 86 -17.19 10.55 11.97
C HIS A 86 -16.74 12.02 12.01
N SER A 87 -15.55 12.32 11.52
CA SER A 87 -15.02 13.68 11.44
C SER A 87 -14.03 13.82 10.28
N PHE A 88 -13.82 15.06 9.83
CA PHE A 88 -12.80 15.37 8.83
C PHE A 88 -11.40 14.98 9.29
N ARG A 89 -11.09 15.12 10.59
CA ARG A 89 -9.81 14.71 11.17
C ARG A 89 -9.55 13.20 11.01
N GLN A 90 -10.57 12.37 11.25
CA GLN A 90 -10.44 10.92 11.07
C GLN A 90 -10.16 10.56 9.60
N TYR A 91 -10.85 11.21 8.67
CA TYR A 91 -10.57 11.09 7.24
C TYR A 91 -9.13 11.49 6.92
N GLN A 92 -8.69 12.68 7.37
CA GLN A 92 -7.37 13.22 7.07
C GLN A 92 -6.25 12.28 7.54
N GLN A 93 -6.33 11.74 8.76
CA GLN A 93 -5.35 10.80 9.31
C GLN A 93 -5.21 9.55 8.44
N ILE A 94 -6.35 8.96 8.03
CA ILE A 94 -6.38 7.76 7.18
C ILE A 94 -5.86 8.08 5.77
N ALA A 95 -6.25 9.22 5.21
CA ALA A 95 -5.79 9.68 3.91
C ALA A 95 -4.26 9.87 3.89
N GLU A 96 -3.71 10.65 4.83
CA GLU A 96 -2.27 10.88 4.96
C GLU A 96 -1.48 9.58 5.10
N LEU A 97 -1.98 8.65 5.93
CA LEU A 97 -1.36 7.35 6.10
C LEU A 97 -1.39 6.53 4.80
N SER A 98 -2.50 6.55 4.07
CA SER A 98 -2.61 5.87 2.76
C SER A 98 -1.65 6.43 1.71
N PHE A 99 -1.45 7.76 1.66
CA PHE A 99 -0.43 8.39 0.83
C PHE A 99 0.99 7.98 1.26
N GLY A 100 1.23 7.91 2.58
CA GLY A 100 2.49 7.41 3.14
C GLY A 100 2.82 5.99 2.68
N VAL A 101 1.85 5.07 2.73
CA VAL A 101 2.03 3.69 2.27
C VAL A 101 2.23 3.63 0.76
N SER A 102 1.46 4.39 -0.02
CA SER A 102 1.61 4.48 -1.49
C SER A 102 3.02 4.94 -1.90
N ARG A 103 3.54 6.01 -1.27
CA ARG A 103 4.92 6.48 -1.52
C ARG A 103 5.98 5.44 -1.16
N GLN A 104 5.80 4.72 -0.06
CA GLN A 104 6.72 3.64 0.31
C GLN A 104 6.70 2.48 -0.69
N ALA A 105 5.51 2.10 -1.18
CA ALA A 105 5.36 1.05 -2.18
C ALA A 105 6.02 1.44 -3.51
N MET A 106 5.78 2.67 -3.98
CA MET A 106 6.42 3.21 -5.18
C MET A 106 7.94 3.28 -5.04
N GLY A 107 8.45 3.77 -3.90
CA GLY A 107 9.88 3.81 -3.63
C GLY A 107 10.52 2.42 -3.63
N TRP A 108 9.83 1.41 -3.11
CA TRP A 108 10.29 0.03 -3.16
C TRP A 108 10.25 -0.54 -4.59
N GLN A 109 9.18 -0.29 -5.34
CA GLN A 109 9.06 -0.69 -6.74
C GLN A 109 10.20 -0.13 -7.60
N ASN A 110 10.51 1.16 -7.45
CA ASN A 110 11.58 1.83 -8.20
C ASN A 110 12.95 1.21 -7.89
N LYS A 111 13.23 0.86 -6.62
CA LYS A 111 14.47 0.16 -6.24
C LYS A 111 14.58 -1.20 -6.91
N LEU A 112 13.47 -1.96 -6.98
CA LEU A 112 13.46 -3.26 -7.64
C LEU A 112 13.62 -3.16 -9.16
N GLN A 113 13.12 -2.09 -9.80
CA GLN A 113 13.27 -1.86 -11.24
C GLN A 113 14.69 -1.46 -11.66
N ARG A 114 15.45 -0.77 -10.79
CA ARG A 114 16.84 -0.38 -11.09
C ARG A 114 17.84 -1.55 -11.00
N THR A 115 17.48 -2.60 -10.25
CA THR A 115 18.39 -3.72 -9.93
C THR A 115 18.73 -4.69 -11.11
N PRO A 116 17.97 -4.82 -12.22
CA PRO A 116 18.32 -5.81 -13.28
C PRO A 116 19.31 -5.35 -14.35
N SER A 117 19.47 -4.05 -14.62
CA SER A 117 20.18 -3.55 -15.83
C SER A 117 21.56 -2.93 -15.60
N GLU A 118 21.87 -2.41 -14.40
CA GLU A 118 23.18 -1.76 -14.13
C GLU A 118 24.35 -2.74 -14.00
N LYS A 119 24.10 -4.05 -13.85
CA LYS A 119 25.17 -5.08 -13.74
C LYS A 119 25.65 -5.65 -15.08
N ARG A 120 25.02 -5.33 -16.22
CA ARG A 120 25.45 -5.84 -17.55
C ARG A 120 26.41 -4.93 -18.32
N GLY A 121 26.68 -3.71 -17.84
CA GLY A 121 27.53 -2.71 -18.52
C GLY A 121 28.96 -2.55 -18.00
N GLN A 122 29.30 -3.10 -16.82
CA GLN A 122 30.65 -3.02 -16.24
C GLN A 122 31.34 -4.38 -16.32
N GLY A 123 31.80 -4.77 -17.51
CA GLY A 123 32.50 -6.05 -17.69
C GLY A 123 33.13 -6.28 -19.06
N ARG A 124 33.28 -5.24 -19.89
CA ARG A 124 34.00 -5.31 -21.17
C ARG A 124 34.73 -4.00 -21.44
N ASN A 125 35.83 -3.77 -20.73
CA ASN A 125 36.92 -2.94 -21.23
C ASN A 125 38.20 -3.40 -20.54
N GLY A 126 38.87 -4.34 -21.19
CA GLY A 126 40.07 -5.00 -20.67
C GLY A 126 40.57 -6.04 -21.65
N VAL A 127 40.77 -5.66 -22.92
CA VAL A 127 41.67 -6.37 -23.83
C VAL A 127 42.31 -5.33 -24.76
N GLN A 128 43.53 -4.92 -24.41
CA GLN A 128 44.58 -4.56 -25.37
C GLN A 128 45.34 -5.86 -25.68
N PRO A 129 45.81 -6.01 -26.92
CA PRO A 129 47.19 -5.60 -27.19
C PRO A 129 47.31 -4.55 -28.30
#